data_AF-A0A7L1PTE9-F1
#
_entry.id   AF-A0A7L1PTE9-F1
#
_cell.length_a   1.000
_cell.length_b   1.000
_cell.length_c   1.000
_cell.angle_alpha   90.00
_cell.angle_beta   90.00
_cell.angle_gamma   90.00
#
_symmetry.space_group_name_H-M   'P 1'
#
loop_
_entity.id
_entity.type
_entity.pdbx_description
1 polymer ?
#
loop_
_entity_poly.entity_id
_entity_poly.type
_entity_poly.pdbx_seq_one_letter_code
_entity_poly.pdbx_strand_id
1 'polypeptide(L)'
;CRPCPAGTFSNVAGRRSCRLCRTCEGMFRYLKACSSTSDAECTCKQGYRCGGDGCTYCTRSCGVGQESTGNGCQTCRSGTFNDQPNGSCKNWTKCSGNQVLEPGTPAKDVICKHASVNPTLVTTLPTT
;
A
#
# COMPACT_ATOMS: atom_id res chain seq x y z
N CYS A 1 35.51 9.12 23.40
CA CYS A 1 34.04 9.02 23.26
C CYS A 1 33.55 7.78 24.00
N ARG A 2 32.46 7.86 24.77
CA ARG A 2 31.81 6.68 25.37
C ARG A 2 30.63 6.22 24.48
N PRO A 3 30.39 4.90 24.36
CA PRO A 3 29.20 4.41 23.68
C PRO A 3 27.94 4.79 24.45
N CYS A 4 26.82 4.90 23.73
CA CYS A 4 25.52 5.14 24.34
C CYS A 4 25.10 3.96 25.24
N PRO A 5 24.50 4.23 26.42
CA PRO A 5 23.99 3.19 27.30
C PRO A 5 22.84 2.40 26.65
N ALA A 6 22.55 1.21 27.20
CA ALA A 6 21.46 0.37 26.74
C ALA A 6 20.12 1.12 26.71
N GLY A 7 19.33 0.92 25.66
CA GLY A 7 18.08 1.65 25.43
C GLY A 7 18.26 3.06 24.86
N THR A 8 19.48 3.46 24.48
CA THR A 8 19.75 4.75 23.84
C THR A 8 20.69 4.63 22.63
N PHE A 9 20.63 5.61 21.73
CA PHE A 9 21.45 5.67 20.52
C PHE A 9 21.94 7.09 20.20
N SER A 10 22.99 7.21 19.39
CA SER A 10 23.35 8.47 18.72
C SER A 10 23.84 8.21 17.30
N ASN A 11 23.14 8.77 16.32
CA ASN A 11 23.54 8.73 14.91
C ASN A 11 24.60 9.78 14.53
N VAL A 12 25.07 10.56 15.51
CA VAL A 12 26.08 11.61 15.34
C VAL A 12 27.22 11.40 16.33
N ALA A 13 28.46 11.38 15.84
CA ALA A 13 29.64 11.29 16.67
C ALA A 13 29.84 12.55 17.52
N GLY A 14 30.34 12.40 18.75
CA GLY A 14 30.64 13.54 19.63
C GLY A 14 29.42 14.26 20.21
N ARG A 15 28.20 13.71 20.02
CA ARG A 15 26.99 14.26 20.63
C ARG A 15 27.09 14.21 22.16
N ARG A 16 26.66 15.29 22.82
CA ARG A 16 26.70 15.40 24.30
C ARG A 16 25.70 14.47 25.01
N SER A 17 24.65 14.01 24.31
CA SER A 17 23.62 13.14 24.87
C SER A 17 23.11 12.13 23.83
N CYS A 18 22.76 10.94 24.30
CA CYS A 18 22.12 9.90 23.50
C CYS A 18 20.60 10.09 23.51
N ARG A 19 19.94 9.70 22.41
CA ARG A 19 18.48 9.69 22.28
C ARG A 19 17.93 8.36 22.76
N LEU A 20 16.73 8.37 23.33
CA LEU A 20 16.01 7.14 23.68
C LEU A 20 15.67 6.36 22.41
N CYS A 21 15.83 5.05 22.47
CA CYS A 21 15.39 4.16 21.41
C CYS A 21 13.86 4.15 21.30
N ARG A 22 13.35 4.09 20.07
CA ARG A 22 11.95 3.78 19.80
C ARG A 22 11.59 2.38 20.31
N THR A 23 10.43 2.26 20.93
CA THR A 23 9.83 0.96 21.29
C THR A 23 8.78 0.54 20.26
N CYS A 24 8.76 -0.75 19.92
CA CYS A 24 7.81 -1.32 18.96
C CYS A 24 6.82 -2.22 19.71
N GLU A 25 5.70 -1.64 20.15
CA GLU A 25 4.67 -2.31 20.95
C GLU A 25 3.30 -2.29 20.26
N GLY A 26 2.31 -3.00 20.82
CA GLY A 26 0.94 -3.01 20.29
C GLY A 26 0.84 -3.64 18.90
N MET A 27 0.48 -2.85 17.88
CA MET A 27 0.39 -3.30 16.48
C MET A 27 1.74 -3.34 15.75
N PHE A 28 2.80 -2.84 16.38
CA PHE A 28 4.14 -2.83 15.82
C PHE A 28 4.94 -4.06 16.25
N ARG A 29 6.00 -4.34 15.48
CA ARG A 29 7.07 -5.29 15.77
C ARG A 29 8.40 -4.69 15.33
N TYR A 30 9.50 -5.13 15.93
CA TYR A 30 10.83 -4.72 15.48
C TYR A 30 11.11 -5.25 14.08
N LEU A 31 11.43 -4.34 13.15
CA LEU A 31 12.10 -4.65 11.90
C LEU A 31 13.61 -4.68 12.13
N LYS A 32 14.11 -3.72 12.91
CA LYS A 32 15.51 -3.61 13.33
C LYS A 32 15.55 -3.22 14.80
N ALA A 33 16.35 -3.93 15.58
CA ALA A 33 16.58 -3.59 16.97
C ALA A 33 17.41 -2.30 17.09
N CYS A 34 17.23 -1.58 18.20
CA CYS A 34 18.06 -0.43 18.51
C CYS A 34 19.52 -0.83 18.75
N SER A 35 20.46 0.06 18.44
CA SER A 35 21.87 -0.08 18.75
C SER A 35 22.42 1.23 19.34
N SER A 36 23.67 1.24 19.79
CA SER A 36 24.28 2.48 20.32
C SER A 36 24.44 3.60 19.27
N THR A 37 24.34 3.28 17.98
CA THR A 37 24.53 4.22 16.87
C THR A 37 23.30 4.41 15.97
N SER A 38 22.26 3.57 16.12
CA SER A 38 21.04 3.64 15.32
C SER A 38 19.80 3.41 16.17
N ASP A 39 18.73 4.15 15.86
CA ASP A 39 17.42 3.90 16.46
C ASP A 39 16.88 2.51 16.06
N ALA A 40 15.87 2.05 16.78
CA ALA A 40 15.04 0.93 16.36
C ALA A 40 14.15 1.32 15.18
N GLU A 41 13.95 0.38 14.26
CA GLU A 41 13.00 0.51 13.17
C GLU A 41 11.82 -0.42 13.43
N CYS A 42 10.61 0.14 13.44
CA CYS A 42 9.38 -0.61 13.65
C CYS A 42 8.67 -0.89 12.31
N THR A 43 8.01 -2.03 12.24
CA THR A 43 7.07 -2.37 11.18
C THR A 43 5.79 -2.94 11.79
N CYS A 44 4.75 -3.13 10.98
CA CYS A 44 3.48 -3.65 11.47
C CYS A 44 3.49 -5.18 11.59
N LYS A 45 2.66 -5.70 12.51
CA LYS A 45 2.35 -7.12 12.61
C LYS A 45 1.62 -7.62 11.35
N GLN A 46 1.57 -8.94 11.17
CA GLN A 46 0.89 -9.55 10.03
C GLN A 46 -0.58 -9.10 9.95
N GLY A 47 -1.07 -8.87 8.73
CA GLY A 47 -2.42 -8.33 8.48
C GLY A 47 -2.50 -6.80 8.51
N TYR A 48 -1.38 -6.11 8.73
CA TYR A 48 -1.28 -4.66 8.72
C TYR A 48 -0.11 -4.21 7.84
N ARG A 49 -0.18 -2.96 7.39
CA ARG A 49 0.86 -2.28 6.62
C ARG A 49 1.20 -0.94 7.25
N CYS A 50 2.43 -0.50 7.01
CA CYS A 50 2.90 0.80 7.47
C CYS A 50 2.19 1.95 6.73
N GLY A 51 1.76 2.95 7.50
CA GLY A 51 1.33 4.26 7.00
C GLY A 51 2.15 5.38 7.63
N GLY A 52 2.30 6.47 6.88
CA GLY A 52 3.13 7.62 7.26
C GLY A 52 4.64 7.39 7.18
N ASP A 53 5.41 8.47 7.28
CA ASP A 53 6.87 8.43 7.22
C ASP A 53 7.46 7.65 8.40
N GLY A 54 8.31 6.65 8.12
CA GLY A 54 8.90 5.83 9.18
C GLY A 54 7.89 4.93 9.92
N CYS A 55 6.75 4.58 9.29
CA CYS A 55 5.75 3.68 9.85
C CYS A 55 5.19 4.19 11.20
N THR A 56 4.60 5.39 11.21
CA THR A 56 4.04 5.99 12.44
C THR A 56 2.74 5.35 12.88
N TYR A 57 1.97 4.78 11.96
CA TYR A 57 0.74 4.02 12.26
C TYR A 57 0.62 2.77 11.39
N CYS A 58 -0.19 1.82 11.86
CA CYS A 58 -0.50 0.59 11.16
C CYS A 58 -1.93 0.63 10.62
N THR A 59 -2.09 0.51 9.31
CA THR A 59 -3.39 0.36 8.66
C THR A 59 -3.62 -1.12 8.35
N ARG A 60 -4.86 -1.58 8.46
CA ARG A 60 -5.22 -2.95 8.08
C ARG A 60 -4.91 -3.17 6.59
N SER A 61 -4.30 -4.29 6.28
CA SER A 61 -4.05 -4.68 4.90
C SER A 61 -5.32 -5.25 4.29
N CYS A 62 -5.77 -4.72 3.16
CA CYS A 62 -6.97 -5.16 2.46
C CYS A 62 -6.61 -6.05 1.27
N GLY A 63 -7.44 -7.08 1.05
CA GLY A 63 -7.24 -8.04 -0.02
C GLY A 63 -7.70 -7.53 -1.38
N VAL A 64 -7.49 -8.37 -2.40
CA VAL A 64 -8.11 -8.21 -3.71
C VAL A 64 -9.63 -8.15 -3.54
N GLY A 65 -10.25 -7.25 -4.30
CA GLY A 65 -11.68 -6.95 -4.25
C GLY A 65 -12.16 -6.16 -3.04
N GLN A 66 -11.22 -5.61 -2.27
CA GLN A 66 -11.51 -4.70 -1.17
C GLN A 66 -10.70 -3.41 -1.30
N GLU A 67 -11.19 -2.34 -0.68
CA GLU A 67 -10.47 -1.10 -0.48
C GLU A 67 -10.42 -0.73 1.00
N SER A 68 -9.44 0.10 1.36
CA SER A 68 -9.32 0.63 2.72
C SER A 68 -10.19 1.88 2.86
N THR A 69 -11.15 1.85 3.79
CA THR A 69 -11.95 3.03 4.16
C THR A 69 -11.77 3.36 5.63
N GLY A 70 -12.41 4.43 6.11
CA GLY A 70 -12.37 4.83 7.53
C GLY A 70 -12.85 3.73 8.49
N ASN A 71 -13.70 2.81 8.00
CA ASN A 71 -14.24 1.70 8.78
C ASN A 71 -13.45 0.39 8.61
N GLY A 72 -12.29 0.42 7.95
CA GLY A 72 -11.48 -0.74 7.63
C GLY A 72 -11.66 -1.22 6.19
N CYS A 73 -11.43 -2.51 5.95
CA CYS A 73 -11.51 -3.07 4.60
C CYS A 73 -12.96 -3.27 4.18
N GLN A 74 -13.35 -2.67 3.06
CA GLN A 74 -14.68 -2.81 2.50
C GLN A 74 -14.61 -3.44 1.11
N THR A 75 -15.49 -4.37 0.82
CA THR A 75 -15.61 -4.98 -0.51
C THR A 75 -16.02 -3.93 -1.53
N CYS A 76 -15.43 -4.00 -2.73
CA CYS A 76 -15.79 -3.11 -3.84
C CYS A 76 -17.28 -3.21 -4.16
N ARG A 77 -17.90 -2.05 -4.36
CA ARG A 77 -19.33 -1.95 -4.69
C ARG A 77 -19.57 -2.45 -6.11
N SER A 78 -20.79 -2.89 -6.40
CA SER A 78 -21.20 -3.25 -7.76
C SER A 78 -20.89 -2.11 -8.74
N GLY A 79 -20.31 -2.45 -9.89
CA GLY A 79 -19.79 -1.46 -10.84
C GLY A 79 -18.32 -1.09 -10.64
N THR A 80 -17.65 -1.62 -9.61
CA THR A 80 -16.23 -1.38 -9.32
C THR A 80 -15.48 -2.67 -9.01
N PHE A 81 -14.17 -2.64 -9.19
CA PHE A 81 -13.26 -3.73 -8.86
C PHE A 81 -11.93 -3.23 -8.31
N ASN A 82 -11.21 -4.09 -7.58
CA ASN A 82 -9.82 -3.90 -7.24
C ASN A 82 -9.07 -5.22 -7.41
N ASP A 83 -8.15 -5.26 -8.36
CA ASP A 83 -7.33 -6.43 -8.71
C ASP A 83 -6.03 -6.53 -7.92
N GLN A 84 -5.75 -5.56 -7.03
CA GLN A 84 -4.50 -5.48 -6.28
C GLN A 84 -4.73 -5.44 -4.76
N PRO A 85 -3.87 -6.09 -3.94
CA PRO A 85 -3.93 -5.93 -2.50
C PRO A 85 -3.63 -4.47 -2.12
N ASN A 86 -4.38 -3.94 -1.16
CA ASN A 86 -4.28 -2.54 -0.71
C ASN A 86 -4.50 -1.49 -1.81
N GLY A 87 -5.06 -1.89 -2.96
CA GLY A 87 -5.54 -0.98 -3.98
C GLY A 87 -6.85 -0.28 -3.57
N SER A 88 -7.34 0.55 -4.47
CA SER A 88 -8.64 1.20 -4.37
C SER A 88 -9.59 0.63 -5.42
N CYS A 89 -10.89 0.64 -5.15
CA CYS A 89 -11.87 0.18 -6.11
C CYS A 89 -11.96 1.16 -7.30
N LYS A 90 -11.78 0.64 -8.51
CA LYS A 90 -11.85 1.35 -9.79
C LYS A 90 -13.14 0.96 -10.50
N ASN A 91 -13.70 1.85 -11.31
CA ASN A 91 -14.89 1.54 -12.11
C ASN A 91 -14.61 0.42 -13.11
N TRP A 92 -15.61 -0.42 -13.36
CA TRP A 92 -15.54 -1.41 -14.43
C TRP A 92 -15.38 -0.74 -15.80
N THR A 93 -14.66 -1.40 -16.70
CA THR A 93 -14.61 -1.06 -18.12
C THR A 93 -16.02 -1.11 -18.72
N LYS A 94 -16.39 -0.05 -19.44
CA LYS A 94 -17.66 0.01 -20.19
C LYS A 94 -17.47 -0.62 -21.57
N CYS A 95 -18.14 -1.74 -21.82
CA CYS A 95 -18.19 -2.33 -23.15
C CYS A 95 -19.23 -1.62 -24.03
N SER A 96 -18.98 -1.56 -25.34
CA SER A 96 -19.94 -1.04 -26.31
C SER A 96 -21.13 -1.99 -26.46
N GLY A 97 -22.34 -1.55 -26.09
CA GLY A 97 -23.56 -2.38 -26.15
C GLY A 97 -23.46 -3.66 -25.31
N ASN A 98 -24.09 -4.76 -25.77
CA ASN A 98 -24.09 -6.06 -25.08
C ASN A 98 -22.82 -6.91 -25.35
N GLN A 99 -21.67 -6.28 -25.52
CA GLN A 99 -20.40 -6.95 -25.85
C GLN A 99 -19.60 -7.41 -24.63
N VAL A 100 -20.25 -7.64 -23.49
CA VAL A 100 -19.60 -8.26 -22.32
C VAL A 100 -19.31 -9.72 -22.62
N LEU A 101 -18.05 -10.13 -22.49
CA LEU A 101 -17.60 -11.52 -22.58
C LEU A 101 -17.58 -12.16 -21.18
N GLU A 102 -16.95 -11.48 -20.22
CA GLU A 102 -16.96 -11.88 -18.81
C GLU A 102 -17.49 -10.75 -17.92
N PRO A 103 -18.43 -11.02 -17.01
CA PRO A 103 -18.94 -10.02 -16.09
C PRO A 103 -17.86 -9.62 -15.08
N GLY A 104 -17.88 -8.34 -14.69
CA GLY A 104 -17.02 -7.82 -13.63
C GLY A 104 -17.38 -8.41 -12.27
N THR A 105 -16.39 -8.47 -11.39
CA THR A 105 -16.54 -8.87 -9.98
C THR A 105 -15.89 -7.81 -9.10
N PRO A 106 -16.04 -7.88 -7.76
CA PRO A 106 -15.25 -7.01 -6.90
C PRO A 106 -13.74 -7.15 -7.13
N ALA A 107 -13.26 -8.33 -7.55
CA ALA A 107 -11.84 -8.63 -7.72
C ALA A 107 -11.30 -8.44 -9.15
N LYS A 108 -12.19 -8.34 -10.16
CA LYS A 108 -11.80 -8.37 -11.58
C LYS A 108 -12.67 -7.42 -12.40
N ASP A 109 -12.05 -6.82 -13.41
CA ASP A 109 -12.76 -5.99 -14.37
C ASP A 109 -13.69 -6.81 -15.29
N VAL A 110 -14.59 -6.12 -15.97
CA VAL A 110 -15.36 -6.64 -17.12
C VAL A 110 -14.42 -6.87 -18.29
N ILE A 111 -14.56 -8.00 -18.97
CA ILE A 111 -13.85 -8.28 -20.24
C ILE A 111 -14.82 -8.09 -21.40
N CYS A 112 -14.47 -7.26 -22.38
CA CYS A 112 -15.25 -7.03 -23.59
C CYS A 112 -14.84 -7.99 -24.72
N LYS A 113 -15.80 -8.39 -25.58
CA LYS A 113 -15.57 -9.26 -26.75
C LYS A 113 -14.58 -8.67 -27.76
N HIS A 114 -14.65 -7.36 -27.95
CA HIS A 114 -13.66 -6.60 -28.71
C HIS A 114 -12.96 -5.66 -27.73
N ALA A 115 -11.63 -5.61 -27.77
CA ALA A 115 -10.88 -4.65 -26.99
C ALA A 115 -11.42 -3.26 -27.31
N SER A 116 -11.99 -2.61 -26.29
CA SER A 116 -12.55 -1.27 -26.43
C SER A 116 -11.46 -0.39 -27.04
N VAL A 117 -11.69 0.13 -28.24
CA VAL A 117 -10.74 1.01 -28.91
C VAL A 117 -10.56 2.21 -27.99
N ASN A 118 -9.39 2.31 -27.37
CA ASN A 118 -9.04 3.45 -26.54
C ASN A 118 -8.91 4.67 -27.48
N PRO A 119 -9.74 5.73 -27.37
CA PRO A 119 -9.68 6.87 -28.30
C PRO A 119 -8.41 7.73 -28.19
N THR A 120 -7.44 7.35 -27.35
CA THR A 120 -6.17 8.09 -27.16
C THR A 120 -4.98 7.57 -27.97
N LEU A 121 -5.17 6.59 -28.86
CA LEU A 121 -4.14 6.22 -29.85
C LEU A 121 -4.73 6.26 -31.26
N VAL A 122 -5.06 7.47 -31.73
CA VAL A 122 -5.04 7.75 -33.17
C VAL A 122 -3.56 7.81 -33.57
N THR A 123 -2.94 6.65 -33.73
CA THR A 123 -1.68 6.55 -34.46
C THR A 123 -2.03 6.76 -35.93
N THR A 124 -1.63 7.94 -36.40
CA THR A 124 -1.56 8.35 -37.81
C THR A 124 -1.35 7.18 -38.76
N LEU A 125 -2.35 6.94 -39.61
CA LEU A 125 -2.21 6.11 -40.80
C LEU A 125 -1.42 6.93 -41.85
N PRO A 126 -0.33 6.40 -42.43
CA PRO A 126 0.31 7.03 -43.58
C PRO A 126 -0.51 6.75 -44.84
N THR A 127 -0.95 7.81 -45.53
CA THR A 127 -1.54 7.68 -46.87
C THR A 127 -0.42 7.86 -47.90
N THR A 128 -0.35 6.88 -48.80
CA THR A 128 0.51 6.80 -49.99
C THR A 128 0.22 7.91 -50.99
#